data_AF-A0A959XU31-F1
#
_entry.id   AF-A0A959XU31-F1
#
_cell.length_a   1.000
_cell.length_b   1.000
_cell.length_c   1.000
_cell.angle_alpha   90.00
_cell.angle_beta   90.00
_cell.angle_gamma   90.00
#
_symmetry.space_group_name_H-M   'P 1'
#
loop_
_entity.id
_entity.type
_entity.pdbx_description
1 polymer ?
#
loop_
_entity_poly.entity_id
_entity_poly.type
_entity_poly.pdbx_seq_one_letter_code
_entity_poly.pdbx_strand_id
1 'polypeptide(L)'
;MQLFRYALLTLLLPFLTIAQANWSALNLGSTGSRSITTFNGAIYVATYNSGIRKSTDDGANWTLVNTGLPMNGSAVNVQSVGHSATALFCGTESGIYRSLNEGASWELANGPLPANTTIYANKFYTFSGVTFAVFSGMVGQNAGGVFRTVDNGTTWLQGFSGLSANMTVQNLDDANGVLYAATSTALMKSSDLGQTWVPAGTGGSSNFAVYSVQAVGNRLVVLSALGCRYSTNDGNSWTNATNYPTGTPSAGAIPQLIAYDGKYFAITKLGNSGCYRSLDNGVTWSAFNTNLGDADVFSQEEFHASGNNLYIACLFDSYSTPGTTTEVSSIDVIDLPVPFPTVFTSHFTVDLSTMAPGGTLLLLDATGREVRRQTALPAASLRVERGDLIAGRYHCVLLDPLTGTRDLLGAVIAE
;
A
#
# COMPACT_ATOMS: atom_id res chain seq x y z
N MET A 1 -34.48 53.07 -30.04
CA MET A 1 -33.08 52.63 -29.92
C MET A 1 -33.06 51.52 -28.87
N GLN A 2 -32.91 50.26 -29.31
CA GLN A 2 -33.02 49.07 -28.46
C GLN A 2 -31.83 48.98 -27.49
N LEU A 3 -32.10 48.81 -26.20
CA LEU A 3 -31.10 48.53 -25.17
C LEU A 3 -31.07 47.01 -24.93
N PHE A 4 -29.95 46.39 -25.29
CA PHE A 4 -29.65 44.98 -25.05
C PHE A 4 -29.60 44.67 -23.54
N ARG A 5 -30.38 43.68 -23.10
CA ARG A 5 -30.22 43.03 -21.79
C ARG A 5 -29.10 42.00 -21.90
N TYR A 6 -28.00 42.21 -21.18
CA TYR A 6 -27.01 41.17 -20.95
C TYR A 6 -27.55 40.20 -19.89
N ALA A 7 -27.89 38.98 -20.29
CA ALA A 7 -28.12 37.88 -19.36
C ALA A 7 -26.76 37.42 -18.84
N LEU A 8 -26.54 37.55 -17.52
CA LEU A 8 -25.38 37.02 -16.83
C LEU A 8 -25.51 35.49 -16.80
N LEU A 9 -24.84 34.79 -17.73
CA LEU A 9 -24.73 33.34 -17.70
C LEU A 9 -23.71 32.99 -16.59
N THR A 10 -24.18 32.71 -15.37
CA THR A 10 -23.34 32.10 -14.34
C THR A 10 -22.97 30.70 -14.79
N LEU A 11 -21.74 30.55 -15.26
CA LEU A 11 -21.12 29.27 -15.57
C LEU A 11 -20.97 28.49 -14.25
N LEU A 12 -21.89 27.57 -13.94
CA LEU A 12 -21.66 26.56 -12.91
C LEU A 12 -20.58 25.63 -13.45
N LEU A 13 -19.33 25.88 -13.08
CA LEU A 13 -18.28 24.87 -13.17
C LEU A 13 -18.70 23.71 -12.26
N PRO A 14 -18.81 22.47 -12.75
CA PRO A 14 -19.00 21.33 -11.86
C PRO A 14 -17.78 21.29 -10.95
N PHE A 15 -17.99 21.54 -9.66
CA PHE A 15 -16.98 21.20 -8.66
C PHE A 15 -16.69 19.72 -8.84
N LEU A 16 -15.48 19.38 -9.29
CA LEU A 16 -14.95 18.05 -9.11
C LEU A 16 -15.01 17.80 -7.60
N THR A 17 -15.96 16.99 -7.15
CA THR A 17 -15.91 16.44 -5.81
C THR A 17 -14.68 15.56 -5.78
N ILE A 18 -13.56 16.10 -5.28
CA ILE A 18 -12.45 15.27 -4.81
C ILE A 18 -13.11 14.25 -3.89
N ALA A 19 -13.05 12.96 -4.24
CA ALA A 19 -13.58 11.89 -3.39
C ALA A 19 -13.03 12.13 -1.98
N GLN A 20 -13.92 12.60 -1.10
CA GLN A 20 -13.61 12.89 0.29
C GLN A 20 -13.31 11.55 0.96
N ALA A 21 -12.45 11.56 1.97
CA ALA A 21 -12.24 10.36 2.74
C ALA A 21 -13.56 9.88 3.32
N ASN A 22 -13.68 8.57 3.53
CA ASN A 22 -14.77 8.03 4.33
C ASN A 22 -14.24 6.80 5.05
N TRP A 23 -13.54 7.05 6.15
CA TRP A 23 -13.06 5.98 7.02
C TRP A 23 -14.20 5.42 7.85
N SER A 24 -14.31 4.10 7.90
CA SER A 24 -15.28 3.39 8.73
C SER A 24 -14.52 2.62 9.79
N ALA A 25 -14.91 2.78 11.05
CA ALA A 25 -14.35 2.01 12.15
C ALA A 25 -14.76 0.53 12.03
N LEU A 26 -13.83 -0.36 12.37
CA LEU A 26 -14.06 -1.81 12.40
C LEU A 26 -14.68 -2.29 13.72
N ASN A 27 -14.89 -1.39 14.68
CA ASN A 27 -15.60 -1.61 15.94
C ASN A 27 -15.03 -2.78 16.76
N LEU A 28 -13.71 -2.82 16.95
CA LEU A 28 -13.00 -3.85 17.73
C LEU A 28 -13.27 -3.81 19.25
N GLY A 29 -14.23 -3.01 19.70
CA GLY A 29 -14.63 -2.88 21.10
C GLY A 29 -13.58 -2.18 21.96
N SER A 30 -13.06 -1.04 21.47
CA SER A 30 -12.05 -0.19 22.14
C SER A 30 -10.74 -0.90 22.53
N THR A 31 -10.41 -1.99 21.85
CA THR A 31 -9.11 -2.64 21.97
C THR A 31 -8.16 -2.09 20.93
N GLY A 32 -7.01 -1.56 21.37
CA GLY A 32 -6.02 -1.05 20.45
C GLY A 32 -5.51 -2.14 19.52
N SER A 33 -5.32 -1.79 18.26
CA SER A 33 -4.78 -2.69 17.24
C SER A 33 -3.25 -2.52 17.19
N ARG A 34 -2.47 -3.54 16.86
CA ARG A 34 -1.01 -3.44 16.68
C ARG A 34 -0.55 -3.78 15.27
N SER A 35 -1.39 -4.46 14.53
CA SER A 35 -1.08 -4.97 13.21
C SER A 35 -2.37 -5.53 12.62
N ILE A 36 -2.51 -5.41 11.32
CA ILE A 36 -3.69 -5.83 10.59
C ILE A 36 -3.26 -6.49 9.29
N THR A 37 -3.90 -7.60 8.96
CA THR A 37 -3.70 -8.26 7.68
C THR A 37 -4.99 -8.91 7.21
N THR A 38 -5.01 -9.38 5.96
CA THR A 38 -6.11 -10.17 5.41
C THR A 38 -5.58 -11.46 4.83
N PHE A 39 -6.30 -12.56 5.01
CA PHE A 39 -5.93 -13.85 4.45
C PHE A 39 -7.18 -14.65 4.13
N ASN A 40 -7.28 -15.16 2.91
CA ASN A 40 -8.44 -15.92 2.40
C ASN A 40 -9.80 -15.25 2.66
N GLY A 41 -9.89 -13.94 2.41
CA GLY A 41 -11.13 -13.17 2.58
C GLY A 41 -11.50 -12.82 4.03
N ALA A 42 -10.69 -13.20 5.01
CA ALA A 42 -10.86 -12.81 6.40
C ALA A 42 -9.88 -11.69 6.80
N ILE A 43 -10.28 -10.84 7.76
CA ILE A 43 -9.44 -9.81 8.37
C ILE A 43 -8.91 -10.36 9.71
N TYR A 44 -7.62 -10.18 9.96
CA TYR A 44 -6.96 -10.55 11.20
C TYR A 44 -6.32 -9.31 11.81
N VAL A 45 -6.60 -9.06 13.08
CA VAL A 45 -6.06 -7.92 13.82
C VAL A 45 -5.36 -8.42 15.07
N ALA A 46 -4.06 -8.14 15.19
CA ALA A 46 -3.35 -8.27 16.44
C ALA A 46 -3.77 -7.12 17.37
N THR A 47 -4.15 -7.42 18.60
CA THR A 47 -4.69 -6.45 19.55
C THR A 47 -3.93 -6.42 20.87
N TYR A 48 -3.97 -5.27 21.56
CA TYR A 48 -3.40 -5.14 22.90
C TYR A 48 -4.09 -6.11 23.87
N ASN A 49 -3.29 -6.95 24.54
CA ASN A 49 -3.69 -7.88 25.60
C ASN A 49 -4.77 -8.92 25.25
N SER A 50 -5.21 -9.03 23.99
CA SER A 50 -6.27 -9.97 23.57
C SER A 50 -5.84 -10.92 22.46
N GLY A 51 -4.61 -10.82 21.96
CA GLY A 51 -4.10 -11.68 20.90
C GLY A 51 -4.66 -11.30 19.53
N ILE A 52 -5.10 -12.28 18.74
CA ILE A 52 -5.58 -12.09 17.38
C ILE A 52 -7.11 -12.19 17.35
N ARG A 53 -7.74 -11.17 16.76
CA ARG A 53 -9.16 -11.16 16.39
C ARG A 53 -9.30 -11.45 14.90
N LYS A 54 -10.26 -12.29 14.52
CA LYS A 54 -10.63 -12.64 13.14
C LYS A 54 -12.06 -12.18 12.84
N SER A 55 -12.25 -11.58 11.67
CA SER A 55 -13.56 -11.32 11.07
C SER A 55 -13.64 -11.94 9.68
N THR A 56 -14.80 -12.49 9.34
CA THR A 56 -15.12 -13.06 8.01
C THR A 56 -16.27 -12.33 7.32
N ASP A 57 -16.64 -11.17 7.86
CA ASP A 57 -17.80 -10.37 7.47
C ASP A 57 -17.46 -8.87 7.47
N ASP A 58 -16.28 -8.56 6.92
CA ASP A 58 -15.77 -7.20 6.72
C ASP A 58 -15.73 -6.33 8.00
N GLY A 59 -15.46 -6.97 9.13
CA GLY A 59 -15.35 -6.32 10.43
C GLY A 59 -16.67 -6.14 11.19
N ALA A 60 -17.78 -6.71 10.69
CA ALA A 60 -19.06 -6.64 11.40
C ALA A 60 -19.05 -7.47 12.70
N ASN A 61 -18.43 -8.65 12.70
CA ASN A 61 -18.25 -9.49 13.88
C ASN A 61 -16.81 -9.98 14.02
N TRP A 62 -16.37 -10.16 15.26
CA TRP A 62 -15.01 -10.55 15.59
C TRP A 62 -14.98 -11.74 16.55
N THR A 63 -14.10 -12.70 16.26
CA THR A 63 -13.84 -13.87 17.11
C THR A 63 -12.37 -13.94 17.48
N LEU A 64 -12.05 -14.44 18.68
CA LEU A 64 -10.67 -14.65 19.10
C LEU A 64 -10.13 -15.95 18.50
N VAL A 65 -8.94 -15.90 17.91
CA VAL A 65 -8.30 -17.04 17.24
C VAL A 65 -6.91 -17.29 17.84
N ASN A 66 -6.88 -17.62 19.13
CA ASN A 66 -5.65 -17.66 19.93
C ASN A 66 -5.18 -19.06 20.35
N THR A 67 -5.84 -20.12 19.90
CA THR A 67 -5.50 -21.50 20.29
C THR A 67 -4.05 -21.81 19.92
N GLY A 68 -3.23 -22.19 20.91
CA GLY A 68 -1.80 -22.50 20.70
C GLY A 68 -0.87 -21.28 20.79
N LEU A 69 -1.40 -20.06 20.88
CA LEU A 69 -0.61 -18.88 21.23
C LEU A 69 -0.31 -18.86 22.73
N PRO A 70 0.82 -18.26 23.14
CA PRO A 70 1.26 -18.18 24.53
C PRO A 70 0.47 -17.13 25.33
N MET A 71 -0.86 -17.26 25.41
CA MET A 71 -1.76 -16.29 26.05
C MET A 71 -1.79 -16.38 27.59
N ASN A 72 -0.94 -17.21 28.19
CA ASN A 72 -0.93 -17.46 29.63
C ASN A 72 0.01 -16.47 30.35
N GLY A 73 -0.56 -15.54 31.10
CA GLY A 73 0.19 -14.59 31.94
C GLY A 73 -0.03 -13.12 31.54
N SER A 74 0.43 -12.21 32.40
CA SER A 74 0.14 -10.77 32.32
C SER A 74 0.84 -10.00 31.18
N ALA A 75 1.56 -10.65 30.25
CA ALA A 75 2.52 -9.90 29.42
C ALA A 75 2.76 -10.37 27.99
N VAL A 76 2.42 -11.59 27.55
CA VAL A 76 2.81 -11.99 26.18
C VAL A 76 1.89 -11.37 25.15
N ASN A 77 2.41 -10.35 24.48
CA ASN A 77 1.72 -9.63 23.43
C ASN A 77 1.94 -10.26 22.06
N VAL A 78 0.89 -10.32 21.26
CA VAL A 78 1.01 -10.43 19.80
C VAL A 78 1.34 -9.04 19.28
N GLN A 79 2.49 -8.91 18.64
CA GLN A 79 3.08 -7.65 18.17
C GLN A 79 2.76 -7.41 16.70
N SER A 80 2.66 -8.47 15.91
CA SER A 80 2.39 -8.38 14.48
C SER A 80 1.64 -9.60 13.95
N VAL A 81 0.92 -9.43 12.86
CA VAL A 81 0.28 -10.48 12.08
C VAL A 81 0.54 -10.22 10.59
N GLY A 82 0.83 -11.27 9.84
CA GLY A 82 0.98 -11.21 8.39
C GLY A 82 0.83 -12.59 7.78
N HIS A 83 1.07 -12.73 6.48
CA HIS A 83 0.87 -14.01 5.81
C HIS A 83 1.85 -14.26 4.66
N SER A 84 2.09 -15.55 4.38
CA SER A 84 2.56 -16.01 3.08
C SER A 84 1.36 -16.31 2.17
N ALA A 85 1.61 -16.95 1.02
CA ALA A 85 0.54 -17.45 0.17
C ALA A 85 -0.34 -18.52 0.84
N THR A 86 0.17 -19.22 1.86
CA THR A 86 -0.47 -20.44 2.41
C THR A 86 -0.52 -20.49 3.93
N ALA A 87 0.06 -19.51 4.63
CA ALA A 87 0.15 -19.53 6.08
C ALA A 87 0.00 -18.12 6.66
N LEU A 88 -0.60 -18.05 7.85
CA LEU A 88 -0.52 -16.86 8.70
C LEU A 88 0.70 -16.96 9.60
N PHE A 89 1.32 -15.82 9.86
CA PHE A 89 2.37 -15.64 10.86
C PHE A 89 1.93 -14.61 11.89
N CYS A 90 2.39 -14.78 13.11
CA CYS A 90 2.35 -13.71 14.08
C CYS A 90 3.65 -13.64 14.87
N GLY A 91 4.08 -12.42 15.15
CA GLY A 91 5.22 -12.12 15.98
C GLY A 91 4.72 -11.92 17.40
N THR A 92 5.29 -12.64 18.35
CA THR A 92 5.00 -12.50 19.78
C THR A 92 6.29 -12.21 20.54
N GLU A 93 6.16 -11.76 21.79
CA GLU A 93 7.30 -11.66 22.71
C GLU A 93 7.90 -13.04 23.07
N SER A 94 7.27 -14.15 22.68
CA SER A 94 7.81 -15.50 22.85
C SER A 94 8.32 -16.11 21.53
N GLY A 95 8.39 -15.31 20.46
CA GLY A 95 8.81 -15.74 19.13
C GLY A 95 7.72 -15.66 18.06
N ILE A 96 8.05 -16.14 16.89
CA ILE A 96 7.18 -16.27 15.72
C ILE A 96 6.34 -17.53 15.85
N TYR A 97 5.03 -17.38 15.68
CA TYR A 97 4.07 -18.47 15.57
C TYR A 97 3.46 -18.47 14.18
N ARG A 98 2.98 -19.64 13.76
CA ARG A 98 2.36 -19.86 12.45
C ARG A 98 1.03 -20.57 12.60
N SER A 99 0.11 -20.27 11.69
CA SER A 99 -1.11 -21.05 11.47
C SER A 99 -1.24 -21.46 10.01
N LEU A 100 -1.50 -22.74 9.78
CA LEU A 100 -1.80 -23.32 8.45
C LEU A 100 -3.31 -23.55 8.23
N ASN A 101 -4.13 -23.15 9.19
CA ASN A 101 -5.57 -23.39 9.22
C ASN A 101 -6.32 -22.11 9.57
N GLU A 102 -5.89 -21.00 8.97
CA GLU A 102 -6.59 -19.71 9.02
C GLU A 102 -6.86 -19.19 10.44
N GLY A 103 -5.91 -19.40 11.34
CA GLY A 103 -5.93 -18.96 12.73
C GLY A 103 -6.60 -19.93 13.71
N ALA A 104 -7.18 -21.05 13.24
CA ALA A 104 -7.86 -21.99 14.14
C ALA A 104 -6.93 -22.57 15.21
N SER A 105 -5.65 -22.80 14.86
CA SER A 105 -4.58 -23.10 15.81
C SER A 105 -3.24 -22.53 15.35
N TRP A 106 -2.38 -22.24 16.32
CA TRP A 106 -1.03 -21.72 16.13
C TRP A 106 0.01 -22.65 16.71
N GLU A 107 1.17 -22.69 16.08
CA GLU A 107 2.34 -23.44 16.55
C GLU A 107 3.60 -22.59 16.46
N LEU A 108 4.60 -22.89 17.29
CA LEU A 108 5.87 -22.16 17.30
C LEU A 108 6.62 -22.41 15.99
N ALA A 109 7.02 -21.34 15.31
CA ALA A 109 7.67 -21.36 14.00
C ALA A 109 8.95 -20.52 13.99
N ASN A 110 9.74 -20.57 15.06
CA ASN A 110 11.02 -19.86 15.17
C ASN A 110 12.15 -20.51 14.35
N GLY A 111 12.03 -21.79 14.01
CA GLY A 111 13.18 -22.56 13.50
C GLY A 111 14.41 -22.36 14.40
N PRO A 112 15.56 -21.92 13.86
CA PRO A 112 16.78 -21.66 14.65
C PRO A 112 16.81 -20.28 15.35
N LEU A 113 15.81 -19.43 15.15
CA LEU A 113 15.80 -18.08 15.74
C LEU A 113 15.57 -18.15 17.26
N PRO A 114 16.29 -17.34 18.05
CA PRO A 114 16.06 -17.27 19.48
C PRO A 114 14.68 -16.65 19.77
N ALA A 115 13.90 -17.28 20.65
CA ALA A 115 12.75 -16.64 21.26
C ALA A 115 13.25 -15.60 22.28
N ASN A 116 12.84 -14.35 22.15
CA ASN A 116 13.24 -13.29 23.07
C ASN A 116 12.07 -12.34 23.36
N THR A 117 11.86 -12.02 24.63
CA THR A 117 10.83 -11.07 25.08
C THR A 117 11.16 -9.62 24.77
N THR A 118 12.43 -9.28 24.52
CA THR A 118 12.84 -7.91 24.22
C THR A 118 12.86 -7.58 22.73
N ILE A 119 13.06 -8.58 21.86
CA ILE A 119 13.17 -8.40 20.41
C ILE A 119 12.28 -9.42 19.73
N TYR A 120 11.33 -8.92 18.97
CA TYR A 120 10.25 -9.69 18.37
C TYR A 120 10.05 -9.27 16.93
N ALA A 121 9.48 -10.16 16.11
CA ALA A 121 9.07 -9.84 14.75
C ALA A 121 7.95 -8.78 14.81
N ASN A 122 8.26 -7.56 14.38
CA ASN A 122 7.34 -6.42 14.44
C ASN A 122 6.54 -6.27 13.15
N LYS A 123 6.99 -6.84 12.03
CA LYS A 123 6.29 -6.81 10.74
C LYS A 123 6.61 -8.05 9.93
N PHE A 124 5.66 -8.48 9.11
CA PHE A 124 5.86 -9.50 8.10
C PHE A 124 5.57 -8.95 6.71
N TYR A 125 6.39 -9.35 5.75
CA TYR A 125 6.23 -8.99 4.34
C TYR A 125 6.36 -10.25 3.49
N THR A 126 5.66 -10.33 2.37
CA THR A 126 5.84 -11.44 1.43
C THR A 126 6.01 -10.90 0.02
N PHE A 127 7.15 -11.21 -0.59
CA PHE A 127 7.50 -10.79 -1.94
C PHE A 127 7.99 -12.00 -2.73
N SER A 128 7.45 -12.21 -3.94
CA SER A 128 7.89 -13.28 -4.85
C SER A 128 7.98 -14.68 -4.19
N GLY A 129 7.03 -15.01 -3.32
CA GLY A 129 6.97 -16.30 -2.60
C GLY A 129 7.94 -16.44 -1.43
N VAL A 130 8.71 -15.39 -1.09
CA VAL A 130 9.57 -15.34 0.10
C VAL A 130 8.89 -14.49 1.17
N THR A 131 8.77 -15.04 2.38
CA THR A 131 8.25 -14.29 3.54
C THR A 131 9.41 -13.77 4.38
N PHE A 132 9.34 -12.49 4.73
CA PHE A 132 10.30 -11.77 5.54
C PHE A 132 9.68 -11.45 6.89
N ALA A 133 10.45 -11.66 7.97
CA ALA A 133 10.17 -11.16 9.30
C ALA A 133 11.15 -10.03 9.60
N VAL A 134 10.64 -8.83 9.85
CA VAL A 134 11.41 -7.70 10.36
C VAL A 134 11.30 -7.71 11.87
N PHE A 135 12.42 -7.54 12.57
CA PHE A 135 12.50 -7.52 14.02
C PHE A 135 12.79 -6.11 14.55
N SER A 136 12.21 -5.78 15.71
CA SER A 136 12.28 -4.44 16.32
C SER A 136 13.69 -3.99 16.77
N GLY A 137 14.66 -4.90 16.80
CA GLY A 137 16.03 -4.66 17.25
C GLY A 137 17.00 -4.15 16.19
N MET A 138 18.17 -3.69 16.64
CA MET A 138 19.30 -3.42 15.74
C MET A 138 19.81 -4.70 15.08
N VAL A 139 20.25 -4.60 13.82
CA VAL A 139 20.76 -5.71 13.01
C VAL A 139 21.80 -6.52 13.77
N GLY A 140 21.58 -7.83 13.87
CA GLY A 140 22.49 -8.79 14.51
C GLY A 140 22.47 -8.79 16.05
N GLN A 141 21.96 -7.75 16.71
CA GLN A 141 21.81 -7.75 18.16
C GLN A 141 20.59 -8.57 18.57
N ASN A 142 20.80 -9.69 19.28
CA ASN A 142 19.72 -10.53 19.80
C ASN A 142 18.64 -10.87 18.72
N ALA A 143 19.07 -11.13 17.49
CA ALA A 143 18.22 -11.37 16.32
C ALA A 143 17.41 -10.15 15.82
N GLY A 144 17.88 -8.91 16.02
CA GLY A 144 17.35 -7.76 15.28
C GLY A 144 17.74 -7.77 13.80
N GLY A 145 17.00 -7.04 12.97
CA GLY A 145 17.16 -6.99 11.52
C GLY A 145 16.08 -7.74 10.75
N VAL A 146 16.44 -8.38 9.63
CA VAL A 146 15.51 -9.05 8.72
C VAL A 146 15.89 -10.51 8.54
N PHE A 147 14.90 -11.39 8.66
CA PHE A 147 15.02 -12.82 8.38
C PHE A 147 14.05 -13.20 7.29
N ARG A 148 14.37 -14.24 6.53
CA ARG A 148 13.52 -14.72 5.44
C ARG A 148 13.26 -16.21 5.51
N THR A 149 12.13 -16.64 5.00
CA THR A 149 11.74 -18.04 4.87
C THR A 149 11.07 -18.29 3.53
N VAL A 150 11.25 -19.52 3.03
CA VAL A 150 10.61 -20.05 1.82
C VAL A 150 9.80 -21.32 2.11
N ASP A 151 9.81 -21.79 3.36
CA ASP A 151 9.20 -23.05 3.80
C ASP A 151 8.18 -22.80 4.91
N ASN A 152 7.51 -21.64 4.81
CA ASN A 152 6.57 -21.13 5.77
C ASN A 152 7.12 -21.06 7.20
N GLY A 153 8.39 -20.72 7.42
CA GLY A 153 8.96 -20.52 8.76
C GLY A 153 9.35 -21.82 9.48
N THR A 154 9.47 -22.93 8.74
CA THR A 154 10.13 -24.14 9.24
C THR A 154 11.61 -23.87 9.43
N THR A 155 12.22 -23.12 8.51
CA THR A 155 13.54 -22.54 8.63
C THR A 155 13.51 -21.05 8.36
N TRP A 156 14.40 -20.32 9.03
CA TRP A 156 14.63 -18.90 8.82
C TRP A 156 16.09 -18.67 8.49
N LEU A 157 16.33 -17.97 7.38
CA LEU A 157 17.65 -17.58 6.93
C LEU A 157 17.88 -16.11 7.26
N GLN A 158 19.13 -15.80 7.60
CA GLN A 158 19.57 -14.43 7.75
C GLN A 158 19.37 -13.65 6.45
N GLY A 159 18.68 -12.52 6.53
CA GLY A 159 18.35 -11.65 5.40
C GLY A 159 18.93 -10.25 5.52
N PHE A 160 20.07 -10.08 6.20
CA PHE A 160 20.64 -8.76 6.50
C PHE A 160 22.13 -8.62 6.16
N SER A 161 22.70 -9.47 5.31
CA SER A 161 24.11 -9.30 4.89
C SER A 161 24.29 -7.96 4.18
N GLY A 162 25.28 -7.17 4.58
CA GLY A 162 25.49 -5.81 4.06
C GLY A 162 24.73 -4.70 4.80
N LEU A 163 23.80 -5.04 5.71
CA LEU A 163 23.26 -4.08 6.67
C LEU A 163 24.22 -3.94 7.86
N SER A 164 24.40 -2.71 8.33
CA SER A 164 25.29 -2.42 9.47
C SER A 164 24.61 -2.73 10.81
N ALA A 165 25.39 -3.15 11.81
CA ALA A 165 24.89 -3.53 13.14
C ALA A 165 24.29 -2.36 13.96
N ASN A 166 24.42 -1.12 13.49
CA ASN A 166 23.77 0.08 14.07
C ASN A 166 22.44 0.44 13.38
N MET A 167 22.00 -0.35 12.40
CA MET A 167 20.73 -0.14 11.70
C MET A 167 19.59 -0.86 12.40
N THR A 168 18.43 -0.22 12.46
CA THR A 168 17.13 -0.88 12.66
C THR A 168 16.38 -0.83 11.35
N VAL A 169 15.81 -1.95 10.91
CA VAL A 169 14.96 -1.99 9.71
C VAL A 169 13.54 -1.66 10.11
N GLN A 170 12.94 -0.66 9.45
CA GLN A 170 11.62 -0.12 9.81
C GLN A 170 10.52 -0.63 8.87
N ASN A 171 10.85 -0.77 7.59
CA ASN A 171 9.90 -1.12 6.55
C ASN A 171 10.63 -1.75 5.36
N LEU A 172 9.96 -2.68 4.68
CA LEU A 172 10.42 -3.29 3.44
C LEU A 172 9.39 -3.05 2.35
N ASP A 173 9.87 -2.90 1.12
CA ASP A 173 9.02 -2.90 -0.07
C ASP A 173 9.73 -3.50 -1.29
N ASP A 174 8.98 -3.95 -2.28
CA ASP A 174 9.50 -4.51 -3.54
C ASP A 174 9.06 -3.65 -4.73
N ALA A 175 9.98 -3.36 -5.64
CA ALA A 175 9.63 -2.91 -6.98
C ALA A 175 10.43 -3.68 -8.02
N ASN A 176 9.70 -4.40 -8.87
CA ASN A 176 10.26 -5.14 -10.00
C ASN A 176 11.39 -6.11 -9.60
N GLY A 177 11.27 -6.75 -8.44
CA GLY A 177 12.25 -7.70 -7.92
C GLY A 177 13.47 -7.06 -7.23
N VAL A 178 13.46 -5.74 -7.04
CA VAL A 178 14.42 -5.03 -6.20
C VAL A 178 13.73 -4.70 -4.88
N LEU A 179 14.23 -5.30 -3.80
CA LEU A 179 13.78 -4.97 -2.45
C LEU A 179 14.45 -3.68 -1.97
N TYR A 180 13.68 -2.86 -1.28
CA TYR A 180 14.15 -1.68 -0.58
C TYR A 180 13.90 -1.83 0.92
N ALA A 181 14.88 -1.48 1.74
CA ALA A 181 14.76 -1.45 3.19
C ALA A 181 14.94 -0.02 3.69
N ALA A 182 13.88 0.51 4.29
CA ALA A 182 13.93 1.73 5.08
C ALA A 182 14.59 1.41 6.43
N THR A 183 15.67 2.11 6.77
CA THR A 183 16.41 1.88 8.02
C THR A 183 16.58 3.16 8.83
N SER A 184 16.96 3.00 10.10
CA SER A 184 17.29 4.13 11.00
C SER A 184 18.44 5.02 10.53
N THR A 185 19.21 4.63 9.51
CA THR A 185 20.36 5.41 9.04
C THR A 185 20.41 5.63 7.52
N ALA A 186 19.76 4.79 6.72
CA ALA A 186 19.83 4.84 5.25
C ALA A 186 18.65 4.15 4.56
N LEU A 187 18.47 4.42 3.26
CA LEU A 187 17.73 3.53 2.36
C LEU A 187 18.70 2.49 1.78
N MET A 188 18.39 1.21 1.95
CA MET A 188 19.16 0.09 1.43
C MET A 188 18.37 -0.62 0.33
N LYS A 189 19.05 -1.29 -0.60
CA LYS A 189 18.43 -2.10 -1.65
C LYS A 189 19.09 -3.46 -1.80
N SER A 190 18.32 -4.44 -2.26
CA SER A 190 18.75 -5.80 -2.54
C SER A 190 18.15 -6.27 -3.88
N SER A 191 18.98 -6.90 -4.71
CA SER A 191 18.59 -7.48 -6.00
C SER A 191 18.56 -9.01 -5.97
N ASP A 192 18.66 -9.61 -4.78
CA ASP A 192 18.81 -11.05 -4.56
C ASP A 192 17.87 -11.56 -3.45
N LEU A 193 16.70 -10.92 -3.35
CA LEU A 193 15.63 -11.23 -2.40
C LEU A 193 16.09 -11.16 -0.93
N GLY A 194 16.81 -10.08 -0.61
CA GLY A 194 17.26 -9.78 0.75
C GLY A 194 18.41 -10.67 1.22
N GLN A 195 19.17 -11.25 0.30
CA GLN A 195 20.40 -11.97 0.65
C GLN A 195 21.52 -10.99 0.98
N THR A 196 21.75 -10.03 0.09
CA THR A 196 22.73 -8.97 0.26
C THR A 196 22.09 -7.60 0.03
N TRP A 197 22.57 -6.62 0.80
CA TRP A 197 22.08 -5.26 0.77
C TRP A 197 23.22 -4.29 0.48
N VAL A 198 22.91 -3.28 -0.32
CA VAL A 198 23.80 -2.14 -0.59
C VAL A 198 23.02 -0.84 -0.42
N PRO A 199 23.66 0.31 -0.15
CA PRO A 199 22.98 1.59 -0.13
C PRO A 199 22.24 1.87 -1.45
N ALA A 200 21.04 2.42 -1.38
CA ALA A 200 20.32 2.92 -2.55
C ALA A 200 20.86 4.31 -2.94
N GLY A 201 21.13 4.52 -4.24
CA GLY A 201 21.64 5.77 -4.82
C GLY A 201 23.13 5.78 -5.17
N THR A 202 23.54 6.63 -6.13
CA THR A 202 24.95 6.86 -6.50
C THR A 202 25.67 7.67 -5.42
N GLY A 203 26.71 7.08 -4.79
CA GLY A 203 27.55 7.76 -3.80
C GLY A 203 27.55 7.14 -2.39
N GLY A 204 26.76 6.10 -2.14
CA GLY A 204 26.94 5.23 -0.98
C GLY A 204 26.56 5.80 0.39
N SER A 205 25.92 6.98 0.48
CA SER A 205 25.52 7.54 1.78
C SER A 205 24.24 8.37 1.69
N SER A 206 23.09 7.74 1.91
CA SER A 206 22.02 8.42 2.65
C SER A 206 22.34 8.19 4.13
N ASN A 207 22.72 9.24 4.86
CA ASN A 207 22.93 9.17 6.32
C ASN A 207 21.80 9.92 7.02
N PHE A 208 20.59 9.43 6.81
CA PHE A 208 19.38 9.93 7.47
C PHE A 208 18.40 8.78 7.65
N ALA A 209 17.61 8.83 8.73
CA ALA A 209 16.60 7.83 8.99
C ALA A 209 15.53 7.83 7.89
N VAL A 210 15.22 6.64 7.38
CA VAL A 210 14.07 6.38 6.51
C VAL A 210 13.09 5.54 7.31
N TYR A 211 11.88 6.06 7.42
CA TYR A 211 10.81 5.50 8.24
C TYR A 211 9.98 4.50 7.46
N SER A 212 9.66 4.83 6.20
CA SER A 212 8.89 3.99 5.31
C SER A 212 9.25 4.28 3.86
N VAL A 213 9.20 3.25 3.01
CA VAL A 213 9.43 3.34 1.57
C VAL A 213 8.26 2.68 0.85
N GLN A 214 7.86 3.28 -0.27
CA GLN A 214 6.97 2.65 -1.24
C GLN A 214 7.51 2.84 -2.64
N ALA A 215 7.50 1.77 -3.42
CA ALA A 215 8.09 1.65 -4.72
C ALA A 215 7.04 1.15 -5.72
N VAL A 216 6.61 2.01 -6.65
CA VAL A 216 5.64 1.65 -7.69
C VAL A 216 6.24 1.97 -9.05
N GLY A 217 6.54 0.94 -9.83
CA GLY A 217 7.26 1.10 -11.10
C GLY A 217 8.63 1.77 -10.87
N ASN A 218 8.91 2.86 -11.58
CA ASN A 218 10.16 3.64 -11.43
C ASN A 218 10.05 4.79 -10.40
N ARG A 219 8.97 4.82 -9.61
CA ARG A 219 8.76 5.83 -8.58
C ARG A 219 9.09 5.24 -7.22
N LEU A 220 10.04 5.85 -6.53
CA LEU A 220 10.21 5.66 -5.09
C LEU A 220 9.63 6.86 -4.35
N VAL A 221 8.91 6.61 -3.27
CA VAL A 221 8.47 7.61 -2.30
C VAL A 221 8.94 7.17 -0.93
N VAL A 222 9.54 8.08 -0.17
CA VAL A 222 10.08 7.81 1.17
C VAL A 222 9.57 8.82 2.17
N LEU A 223 9.25 8.33 3.36
CA LEU A 223 9.10 9.13 4.57
C LEU A 223 10.40 9.06 5.35
N SER A 224 11.00 10.20 5.68
CA SER A 224 12.33 10.25 6.28
C SER A 224 12.47 11.39 7.29
N ALA A 225 13.60 11.42 8.01
CA ALA A 225 13.95 12.52 8.91
C ALA A 225 14.02 13.90 8.21
N LEU A 226 14.02 13.93 6.87
CA LEU A 226 14.00 15.14 6.05
C LEU A 226 12.63 15.39 5.40
N GLY A 227 11.57 14.75 5.92
CA GLY A 227 10.22 14.82 5.37
C GLY A 227 9.93 13.77 4.28
N CYS A 228 8.84 13.98 3.56
CA CYS A 228 8.44 13.15 2.42
C CYS A 228 9.17 13.58 1.14
N ARG A 229 9.77 12.62 0.45
CA ARG A 229 10.53 12.82 -0.79
C ARG A 229 10.23 11.73 -1.80
N TYR A 230 10.47 12.04 -3.06
CA TYR A 230 10.28 11.08 -4.14
C TYR A 230 11.47 11.07 -5.11
N SER A 231 11.65 9.94 -5.81
CA SER A 231 12.70 9.72 -6.80
C SER A 231 12.12 9.09 -8.07
N THR A 232 12.65 9.44 -9.24
CA THR A 232 12.34 8.83 -10.56
C THR A 232 13.48 7.94 -11.08
N ASN A 233 14.55 7.77 -10.30
CA ASN A 233 15.79 7.16 -10.77
C ASN A 233 16.40 6.25 -9.69
N ASP A 234 15.57 5.37 -9.12
CA ASP A 234 15.96 4.34 -8.15
C ASP A 234 16.71 4.88 -6.92
N GLY A 235 16.34 6.08 -6.49
CA GLY A 235 16.91 6.74 -5.31
C GLY A 235 18.25 7.43 -5.54
N ASN A 236 18.70 7.56 -6.80
CA ASN A 236 19.93 8.30 -7.14
C ASN A 236 19.81 9.80 -6.88
N SER A 237 18.62 10.37 -7.05
CA SER A 237 18.29 11.75 -6.68
C SER A 237 16.88 11.85 -6.12
N TRP A 238 16.66 12.86 -5.27
CA TRP A 238 15.41 13.05 -4.54
C TRP A 238 14.88 14.47 -4.68
N THR A 239 13.56 14.59 -4.81
CA THR A 239 12.84 15.86 -4.77
C THR A 239 11.91 15.87 -3.56
N ASN A 240 11.81 17.01 -2.88
CA ASN A 240 10.88 17.19 -1.76
C ASN A 240 9.44 17.20 -2.27
N ALA A 241 8.57 16.43 -1.60
CA ALA A 241 7.14 16.53 -1.79
C ALA A 241 6.62 17.84 -1.19
N THR A 242 5.54 18.39 -1.74
CA THR A 242 4.87 19.57 -1.20
C THR A 242 3.60 19.20 -0.46
N ASN A 243 3.21 20.05 0.50
CA ASN A 243 2.03 19.88 1.35
C ASN A 243 1.99 18.61 2.22
N TYR A 244 3.08 17.84 2.28
CA TYR A 244 3.24 16.80 3.30
C TYR A 244 3.54 17.45 4.67
N PRO A 245 2.98 16.95 5.78
CA PRO A 245 3.20 17.54 7.10
C PRO A 245 4.67 17.56 7.51
N THR A 246 5.08 18.68 8.11
CA THR A 246 6.42 18.88 8.64
C THR A 246 6.44 18.69 10.15
N GLY A 247 7.52 18.13 10.68
CA GLY A 247 7.74 17.98 12.13
C GLY A 247 8.75 16.89 12.43
N THR A 248 8.97 16.62 13.71
CA THR A 248 9.70 15.43 14.17
C THR A 248 8.68 14.40 14.66
N PRO A 249 8.77 13.12 14.25
CA PRO A 249 7.85 12.11 14.76
C PRO A 249 7.99 11.98 16.28
N SER A 250 6.86 11.88 16.99
CA SER A 250 6.92 11.57 18.43
C SER A 250 7.54 10.19 18.65
N ALA A 251 8.22 9.99 19.78
CA ALA A 251 8.83 8.71 20.11
C ALA A 251 7.82 7.56 19.98
N GLY A 252 8.20 6.53 19.22
CA GLY A 252 7.35 5.36 18.96
C GLY A 252 6.26 5.56 17.90
N ALA A 253 6.19 6.71 17.20
CA ALA A 253 5.24 6.97 16.13
C ALA A 253 5.93 7.15 14.78
N ILE A 254 6.32 6.05 14.15
CA ILE A 254 7.01 6.03 12.87
C ILE A 254 5.96 6.18 11.75
N PRO A 255 6.08 7.19 10.87
CA PRO A 255 5.17 7.35 9.75
C PRO A 255 5.23 6.14 8.81
N GLN A 256 4.07 5.69 8.34
CA GLN A 256 3.97 4.60 7.38
C GLN A 256 3.43 5.11 6.05
N LEU A 257 3.85 4.47 4.97
CA LEU A 257 3.49 4.76 3.61
C LEU A 257 2.96 3.47 2.97
N ILE A 258 1.90 3.58 2.16
CA ILE A 258 1.42 2.49 1.32
C ILE A 258 0.98 3.02 -0.04
N ALA A 259 1.27 2.26 -1.09
CA ALA A 259 0.65 2.43 -2.39
C ALA A 259 -0.61 1.57 -2.47
N TYR A 260 -1.73 2.20 -2.81
CA TYR A 260 -2.99 1.51 -2.98
C TYR A 260 -3.82 2.26 -4.02
N ASP A 261 -4.52 1.52 -4.87
CA ASP A 261 -5.51 2.13 -5.77
C ASP A 261 -4.91 3.22 -6.69
N GLY A 262 -3.68 3.00 -7.18
CA GLY A 262 -2.94 3.95 -8.02
C GLY A 262 -2.53 5.26 -7.31
N LYS A 263 -2.59 5.29 -5.98
CA LYS A 263 -2.34 6.47 -5.13
C LYS A 263 -1.34 6.10 -4.03
N TYR A 264 -0.77 7.13 -3.40
CA TYR A 264 0.03 6.95 -2.19
C TYR A 264 -0.73 7.49 -0.98
N PHE A 265 -0.67 6.74 0.11
CA PHE A 265 -1.23 7.11 1.40
C PHE A 265 -0.14 7.10 2.47
N ALA A 266 -0.21 8.05 3.39
CA ALA A 266 0.70 8.17 4.51
C ALA A 266 -0.08 8.36 5.80
N ILE A 267 0.25 7.62 6.86
CA ILE A 267 -0.20 7.91 8.22
C ILE A 267 0.95 8.56 8.97
N THR A 268 0.66 9.65 9.67
CA THR A 268 1.70 10.45 10.29
C THR A 268 1.23 11.14 11.56
N LYS A 269 2.16 11.31 12.50
CA LYS A 269 2.02 12.09 13.74
C LYS A 269 3.02 13.24 13.72
N LEU A 270 2.93 14.07 12.69
CA LEU A 270 3.79 15.22 12.43
C LEU A 270 2.94 16.49 12.33
N GLY A 271 3.07 17.41 13.28
CA GLY A 271 2.20 18.59 13.31
C GLY A 271 0.73 18.16 13.48
N ASN A 272 -0.07 18.29 12.42
CA ASN A 272 -1.43 17.74 12.37
C ASN A 272 -1.37 16.23 12.07
N SER A 273 -1.87 15.43 13.00
CA SER A 273 -1.87 13.97 12.86
C SER A 273 -2.94 13.53 11.87
N GLY A 274 -2.73 12.44 11.15
CA GLY A 274 -3.73 11.96 10.21
C GLY A 274 -3.20 11.08 9.09
N CYS A 275 -4.15 10.66 8.25
CA CYS A 275 -3.89 10.11 6.93
C CYS A 275 -3.77 11.25 5.91
N TYR A 276 -2.75 11.15 5.06
CA TYR A 276 -2.51 12.03 3.93
C TYR A 276 -2.53 11.18 2.66
N ARG A 277 -2.96 11.79 1.55
CA ARG A 277 -3.06 11.13 0.26
C ARG A 277 -2.39 11.97 -0.82
N SER A 278 -1.69 11.30 -1.72
CA SER A 278 -1.15 11.87 -2.96
C SER A 278 -1.80 11.21 -4.17
N LEU A 279 -2.25 12.04 -5.12
CA LEU A 279 -2.87 11.63 -6.38
C LEU A 279 -1.91 11.71 -7.58
N ASP A 280 -0.70 12.22 -7.35
CA ASP A 280 0.28 12.57 -8.38
C ASP A 280 1.64 11.88 -8.13
N ASN A 281 1.59 10.66 -7.59
CA ASN A 281 2.74 9.80 -7.30
C ASN A 281 3.73 10.36 -6.27
N GLY A 282 3.21 10.90 -5.17
CA GLY A 282 3.99 11.38 -4.04
C GLY A 282 4.53 12.80 -4.21
N VAL A 283 4.11 13.55 -5.25
CA VAL A 283 4.58 14.92 -5.49
C VAL A 283 3.88 15.91 -4.57
N THR A 284 2.55 15.90 -4.54
CA THR A 284 1.74 16.74 -3.65
C THR A 284 0.85 15.89 -2.77
N TRP A 285 0.63 16.36 -1.54
CA TRP A 285 -0.16 15.67 -0.52
C TRP A 285 -1.30 16.54 -0.02
N SER A 286 -2.43 15.90 0.33
CA SER A 286 -3.54 16.54 1.02
C SER A 286 -4.07 15.63 2.13
N ALA A 287 -4.65 16.22 3.17
CA ALA A 287 -5.25 15.47 4.28
C ALA A 287 -6.43 14.62 3.77
N PHE A 288 -6.57 13.42 4.34
CA PHE A 288 -7.57 12.42 3.96
C PHE A 288 -8.21 11.81 5.22
N ASN A 289 -8.76 12.69 6.07
CA ASN A 289 -9.12 12.41 7.47
C ASN A 289 -10.63 12.40 7.78
N THR A 290 -11.52 12.55 6.80
CA THR A 290 -12.97 12.49 7.09
C THR A 290 -13.32 11.16 7.78
N ASN A 291 -13.95 11.25 8.96
CA ASN A 291 -14.27 10.14 9.86
C ASN A 291 -13.04 9.41 10.46
N LEU A 292 -11.88 10.07 10.48
CA LEU A 292 -10.65 9.61 11.13
C LEU A 292 -10.06 10.75 11.97
N GLY A 293 -10.22 10.70 13.29
CA GLY A 293 -9.77 11.77 14.19
C GLY A 293 -8.30 11.66 14.57
N ASP A 294 -7.68 12.78 14.97
CA ASP A 294 -6.27 12.84 15.39
C ASP A 294 -5.94 11.88 16.56
N ALA A 295 -6.91 11.63 17.46
CA ALA A 295 -6.76 10.71 18.57
C ALA A 295 -6.74 9.23 18.14
N ASP A 296 -7.27 8.93 16.95
CA ASP A 296 -7.46 7.58 16.46
C ASP A 296 -6.23 7.06 15.70
N VAL A 297 -5.46 7.94 15.06
CA VAL A 297 -4.43 7.61 14.04
C VAL A 297 -3.17 6.92 14.62
N PHE A 298 -3.19 6.43 15.87
CA PHE A 298 -1.95 5.92 16.46
C PHE A 298 -1.99 4.71 17.42
N SER A 299 -1.75 3.52 16.91
CA SER A 299 -1.02 2.44 17.60
C SER A 299 0.17 2.01 16.76
N GLN A 300 0.82 0.86 17.05
CA GLN A 300 1.82 0.22 16.18
C GLN A 300 1.25 0.03 14.76
N GLU A 301 1.35 1.10 13.97
CA GLU A 301 1.77 1.18 12.59
C GLU A 301 1.48 -0.04 11.72
N GLU A 302 0.32 -0.05 11.06
CA GLU A 302 0.20 -0.76 9.80
C GLU A 302 -0.93 -0.18 8.96
N PHE A 303 -0.53 0.32 7.79
CA PHE A 303 -1.42 0.21 6.65
C PHE A 303 -1.45 -1.25 6.21
N HIS A 304 -2.61 -1.70 5.79
CA HIS A 304 -2.75 -2.91 5.01
C HIS A 304 -3.72 -2.65 3.86
N ALA A 305 -3.45 -3.24 2.71
CA ALA A 305 -4.35 -3.14 1.56
C ALA A 305 -4.75 -4.55 1.12
N SER A 306 -6.02 -4.73 0.79
CA SER A 306 -6.51 -6.00 0.28
C SER A 306 -7.72 -5.79 -0.61
N GLY A 307 -7.60 -6.25 -1.86
CA GLY A 307 -8.65 -6.20 -2.86
C GLY A 307 -9.28 -4.80 -2.98
N ASN A 308 -10.42 -4.63 -2.30
CA ASN A 308 -11.27 -3.45 -2.37
C ASN A 308 -11.10 -2.47 -1.22
N ASN A 309 -10.28 -2.74 -0.20
CA ASN A 309 -10.17 -1.88 0.97
C ASN A 309 -8.72 -1.55 1.33
N LEU A 310 -8.56 -0.31 1.80
CA LEU A 310 -7.39 0.15 2.55
C LEU A 310 -7.74 0.13 4.03
N TYR A 311 -6.85 -0.42 4.84
CA TYR A 311 -6.99 -0.57 6.28
C TYR A 311 -5.89 0.19 7.01
N ILE A 312 -6.22 0.69 8.20
CA ILE A 312 -5.26 1.26 9.15
C ILE A 312 -5.51 0.64 10.53
N ALA A 313 -4.46 0.09 11.14
CA ALA A 313 -4.45 -0.24 12.57
C ALA A 313 -4.24 1.01 13.43
N CYS A 314 -5.08 1.19 14.45
CA CYS A 314 -5.19 2.42 15.24
C CYS A 314 -5.20 2.16 16.77
N LEU A 315 -5.04 3.23 17.58
CA LEU A 315 -4.90 3.12 19.05
C LEU A 315 -6.09 2.50 19.74
N PHE A 316 -7.26 2.87 19.28
CA PHE A 316 -8.52 2.57 19.94
C PHE A 316 -9.41 1.68 19.06
N ASP A 317 -9.08 1.53 17.77
CA ASP A 317 -9.79 0.66 16.84
C ASP A 317 -8.90 0.33 15.63
N SER A 318 -9.47 -0.19 14.56
CA SER A 318 -8.92 -0.18 13.21
C SER A 318 -9.96 0.46 12.29
N TYR A 319 -9.51 1.00 11.16
CA TYR A 319 -10.38 1.66 10.20
C TYR A 319 -10.17 1.09 8.81
N SER A 320 -11.24 1.05 8.03
CA SER A 320 -11.19 0.73 6.61
C SER A 320 -11.78 1.84 5.77
N THR A 321 -11.30 1.98 4.55
CA THR A 321 -11.96 2.78 3.53
C THR A 321 -11.90 2.01 2.20
N PRO A 322 -12.99 1.98 1.42
CA PRO A 322 -12.96 1.37 0.11
C PRO A 322 -11.94 2.02 -0.82
N GLY A 323 -11.42 1.23 -1.75
CA GLY A 323 -10.74 1.75 -2.94
C GLY A 323 -11.65 2.74 -3.66
N THR A 324 -11.07 3.83 -4.15
CA THR A 324 -11.83 4.85 -4.86
C THR A 324 -11.96 4.53 -6.36
N THR A 325 -11.32 3.47 -6.85
CA THR A 325 -11.56 2.91 -8.20
C THR A 325 -12.58 1.77 -8.22
N THR A 326 -13.30 1.49 -7.12
CA THR A 326 -14.39 0.50 -7.09
C THR A 326 -15.18 0.50 -8.41
N GLU A 327 -15.32 -0.72 -8.97
CA GLU A 327 -15.82 -1.12 -10.30
C GLU A 327 -14.79 -1.23 -11.44
N VAL A 328 -13.83 -2.13 -11.31
CA VAL A 328 -13.50 -3.00 -12.46
C VAL A 328 -13.80 -4.42 -12.01
N SER A 329 -15.03 -4.87 -12.22
CA SER A 329 -15.30 -6.30 -12.26
C SER A 329 -14.42 -6.90 -13.36
N SER A 330 -13.72 -7.98 -13.06
CA SER A 330 -13.20 -8.86 -14.11
C SER A 330 -14.41 -9.37 -14.89
N ILE A 331 -14.66 -8.79 -16.07
CA ILE A 331 -15.60 -9.36 -17.02
C ILE A 331 -14.85 -10.48 -17.74
N ASP A 332 -15.41 -11.68 -17.70
CA ASP A 332 -15.00 -12.80 -18.53
C ASP A 332 -14.86 -12.35 -19.99
N VAL A 333 -13.77 -12.76 -20.62
CA VAL A 333 -13.40 -12.37 -21.99
C VAL A 333 -14.57 -12.66 -22.95
N ILE A 334 -15.30 -11.61 -23.31
CA ILE A 334 -16.20 -11.59 -24.46
C ILE A 334 -15.41 -10.92 -25.58
N ASP A 335 -15.28 -11.61 -26.72
CA ASP A 335 -14.64 -11.09 -27.92
C ASP A 335 -15.31 -9.77 -28.36
N LEU A 336 -14.67 -8.64 -28.04
CA LEU A 336 -15.07 -7.31 -28.49
C LEU A 336 -14.32 -6.94 -29.78
N PRO A 337 -14.93 -6.13 -30.68
CA PRO A 337 -14.26 -5.60 -31.87
C PRO A 337 -13.14 -4.63 -31.42
N VAL A 338 -11.88 -5.04 -31.61
CA VAL A 338 -10.80 -4.95 -30.60
C VAL A 338 -10.07 -3.60 -30.36
N PRO A 339 -9.08 -3.53 -29.42
CA PRO A 339 -7.67 -3.78 -29.79
C PRO A 339 -7.00 -4.93 -28.99
N PHE A 340 -6.66 -6.02 -29.70
CA PHE A 340 -5.70 -7.06 -29.29
C PHE A 340 -4.32 -6.42 -29.48
N PRO A 341 -3.30 -6.61 -28.62
CA PRO A 341 -2.22 -5.65 -28.37
C PRO A 341 -1.78 -4.91 -29.63
N THR A 342 -2.36 -3.72 -29.82
CA THR A 342 -1.96 -2.84 -30.90
C THR A 342 -0.73 -2.11 -30.40
N VAL A 343 0.41 -2.47 -30.97
CA VAL A 343 1.65 -1.72 -30.78
C VAL A 343 1.54 -0.43 -31.58
N PHE A 344 1.78 0.72 -30.94
CA PHE A 344 1.72 2.01 -31.61
C PHE A 344 2.86 2.93 -31.16
N THR A 345 3.41 3.67 -32.11
CA THR A 345 4.50 4.62 -31.87
C THR A 345 4.03 6.08 -31.84
N SER A 346 2.90 6.37 -32.49
CA SER A 346 2.35 7.74 -32.61
C SER A 346 0.89 7.86 -32.18
N HIS A 347 0.02 6.92 -32.54
CA HIS A 347 -1.41 6.93 -32.19
C HIS A 347 -2.05 5.57 -32.41
N PHE A 348 -3.25 5.37 -31.87
CA PHE A 348 -4.17 4.29 -32.25
C PHE A 348 -5.60 4.84 -32.38
N THR A 349 -6.51 4.04 -32.91
CA THR A 349 -7.92 4.42 -33.09
C THR A 349 -8.82 3.43 -32.36
N VAL A 350 -9.83 3.95 -31.69
CA VAL A 350 -10.92 3.18 -31.05
C VAL A 350 -12.17 3.34 -31.91
N ASP A 351 -12.77 2.21 -32.32
CA ASP A 351 -14.09 2.20 -32.94
C ASP A 351 -15.16 2.36 -31.86
N LEU A 352 -16.05 3.35 -32.03
CA LEU A 352 -17.12 3.68 -31.09
C LEU A 352 -18.50 3.53 -31.74
N SER A 353 -18.58 2.96 -32.95
CA SER A 353 -19.79 2.92 -33.78
C SER A 353 -20.97 2.19 -33.13
N THR A 354 -20.71 1.30 -32.17
CA THR A 354 -21.74 0.57 -31.42
C THR A 354 -22.14 1.27 -30.11
N MET A 355 -21.62 2.46 -29.82
CA MET A 355 -21.72 3.10 -28.50
C MET A 355 -22.47 4.42 -28.50
N ALA A 356 -23.10 4.75 -27.37
CA ALA A 356 -23.81 5.99 -27.19
C ALA A 356 -22.84 7.20 -27.20
N PRO A 357 -23.14 8.29 -27.94
CA PRO A 357 -22.29 9.46 -27.98
C PRO A 357 -22.12 10.11 -26.60
N GLY A 358 -20.94 10.68 -26.32
CA GLY A 358 -20.71 11.44 -25.09
C GLY A 358 -20.13 10.66 -23.91
N GLY A 359 -19.71 9.41 -24.09
CA GLY A 359 -18.99 8.62 -23.07
C GLY A 359 -17.59 9.15 -22.73
N THR A 360 -16.87 8.40 -21.90
CA THR A 360 -15.48 8.71 -21.51
C THR A 360 -14.56 7.51 -21.76
N LEU A 361 -13.38 7.73 -22.34
CA LEU A 361 -12.33 6.73 -22.48
C LEU A 361 -11.22 6.99 -21.45
N LEU A 362 -10.81 5.95 -20.74
CA LEU A 362 -9.64 5.94 -19.85
C LEU A 362 -8.56 5.03 -20.41
N LEU A 363 -7.31 5.46 -20.26
CA LEU A 363 -6.14 4.58 -20.35
C LEU A 363 -5.61 4.33 -18.95
N LEU A 364 -5.55 3.06 -18.57
CA LEU A 364 -4.99 2.61 -17.30
C LEU A 364 -3.64 1.95 -17.55
N ASP A 365 -2.61 2.27 -16.78
CA ASP A 365 -1.35 1.53 -16.86
C ASP A 365 -1.46 0.12 -16.26
N ALA A 366 -0.36 -0.64 -16.30
CA ALA A 366 -0.30 -1.99 -15.75
C ALA A 366 -0.61 -2.08 -14.24
N THR A 367 -0.57 -0.96 -13.51
CA THR A 367 -0.92 -0.89 -12.08
C THR A 367 -2.38 -0.46 -11.84
N GLY A 368 -3.17 -0.31 -12.92
CA GLY A 368 -4.56 0.14 -12.85
C GLY A 368 -4.72 1.65 -12.70
N ARG A 369 -3.63 2.43 -12.77
CA ARG A 369 -3.66 3.87 -12.63
C ARG A 369 -4.09 4.54 -13.93
N GLU A 370 -5.03 5.49 -13.83
CA GLU A 370 -5.42 6.35 -14.94
C GLU A 370 -4.26 7.24 -15.37
N VAL A 371 -3.78 7.04 -16.60
CA VAL A 371 -2.74 7.85 -17.24
C VAL A 371 -3.31 8.81 -18.27
N ARG A 372 -4.53 8.57 -18.76
CA ARG A 372 -5.24 9.47 -19.67
C ARG A 372 -6.74 9.31 -19.56
N ARG A 373 -7.45 10.42 -19.76
CA ARG A 373 -8.90 10.51 -19.84
C ARG A 373 -9.33 11.37 -21.02
N GLN A 374 -10.30 10.88 -21.79
CA GLN A 374 -10.90 11.62 -22.88
C GLN A 374 -12.42 11.58 -22.76
N THR A 375 -13.03 12.74 -22.54
CA THR A 375 -14.47 12.92 -22.35
C THR A 375 -15.14 13.39 -23.64
N ALA A 376 -16.47 13.40 -23.68
CA ALA A 376 -17.27 13.88 -24.80
C ALA A 376 -16.94 13.15 -26.11
N LEU A 377 -16.91 11.82 -26.05
CA LEU A 377 -16.50 11.00 -27.17
C LEU A 377 -17.41 11.13 -28.40
N PRO A 378 -16.84 11.13 -29.62
CA PRO A 378 -17.60 11.18 -30.85
C PRO A 378 -18.34 9.85 -31.10
N ALA A 379 -19.42 9.89 -31.90
CA ALA A 379 -20.29 8.74 -32.15
C ALA A 379 -19.71 7.64 -33.08
N ALA A 380 -18.56 7.87 -33.72
CA ALA A 380 -18.05 6.99 -34.77
C ALA A 380 -16.71 6.36 -34.39
N SER A 381 -15.67 7.17 -34.22
CA SER A 381 -14.33 6.67 -33.88
C SER A 381 -13.53 7.74 -33.15
N LEU A 382 -12.64 7.30 -32.28
CA LEU A 382 -11.73 8.16 -31.54
C LEU A 382 -10.28 7.85 -31.90
N ARG A 383 -9.56 8.85 -32.40
CA ARG A 383 -8.11 8.78 -32.55
C ARG A 383 -7.45 9.22 -31.24
N VAL A 384 -6.63 8.35 -30.66
CA VAL A 384 -5.88 8.59 -29.43
C VAL A 384 -4.41 8.74 -29.78
N GLU A 385 -3.90 9.97 -29.67
CA GLU A 385 -2.48 10.26 -29.87
C GLU A 385 -1.64 9.66 -28.75
N ARG A 386 -0.37 9.33 -28.99
CA ARG A 386 0.55 8.87 -27.94
C ARG A 386 0.83 9.98 -26.94
N GLY A 387 1.26 11.16 -27.42
CA GLY A 387 1.69 12.26 -26.56
C GLY A 387 2.77 11.78 -25.56
N ASP A 388 2.59 12.12 -24.28
CA ASP A 388 3.56 11.85 -23.22
C ASP A 388 3.44 10.44 -22.57
N LEU A 389 2.76 9.50 -23.23
CA LEU A 389 2.69 8.13 -22.74
C LEU A 389 4.08 7.49 -22.79
N ILE A 390 4.52 6.97 -21.65
CA ILE A 390 5.75 6.19 -21.51
C ILE A 390 5.59 4.88 -22.30
N ALA A 391 6.69 4.28 -22.75
CA ALA A 391 6.63 2.95 -23.35
C ALA A 391 6.05 1.94 -22.34
N GLY A 392 5.07 1.15 -22.76
CA GLY A 392 4.38 0.24 -21.86
C GLY A 392 2.99 -0.20 -22.32
N ARG A 393 2.41 -1.15 -21.58
CA ARG A 393 1.06 -1.67 -21.81
C ARG A 393 0.03 -0.83 -21.07
N TYR A 394 -1.07 -0.51 -21.76
CA TYR A 394 -2.19 0.25 -21.24
C TYR A 394 -3.51 -0.49 -21.51
N HIS A 395 -4.42 -0.50 -20.53
CA HIS A 395 -5.79 -0.98 -20.67
C HIS A 395 -6.71 0.16 -21.09
N CYS A 396 -7.52 -0.07 -22.11
CA CYS A 396 -8.52 0.87 -22.61
C CYS A 396 -9.87 0.57 -21.95
N VAL A 397 -10.37 1.48 -21.12
CA VAL A 397 -11.65 1.32 -20.40
C VAL A 397 -12.60 2.42 -20.82
N LEU A 398 -13.81 2.07 -21.22
CA LEU A 398 -14.87 3.02 -21.53
C LEU A 398 -15.83 3.18 -20.36
N LEU A 399 -16.35 4.38 -20.16
CA LEU A 399 -17.43 4.68 -19.22
C LEU A 399 -18.66 5.16 -19.98
N ASP A 400 -19.77 4.46 -19.77
CA ASP A 400 -21.08 4.86 -20.26
C ASP A 400 -21.59 6.06 -19.44
N PRO A 401 -21.98 7.18 -20.09
CA PRO A 401 -22.37 8.40 -19.39
C PRO A 401 -23.79 8.33 -18.80
N LEU A 402 -24.61 7.38 -19.23
CA LEU A 402 -26.00 7.20 -18.79
C LEU A 402 -26.12 6.17 -17.68
N THR A 403 -25.41 5.05 -17.79
CA THR A 403 -25.49 3.93 -16.84
C THR A 403 -24.36 3.94 -15.82
N GLY A 404 -23.26 4.67 -16.08
CA GLY A 404 -22.05 4.63 -15.26
C GLY A 404 -21.23 3.35 -15.39
N THR A 405 -21.67 2.42 -16.24
CA THR A 405 -21.02 1.11 -16.44
C THR A 405 -19.64 1.29 -17.08
N ARG A 406 -18.71 0.42 -16.72
CA ARG A 406 -17.34 0.42 -17.25
C ARG A 406 -17.07 -0.82 -18.08
N ASP A 407 -16.68 -0.61 -19.33
CA ASP A 407 -16.41 -1.69 -20.29
C ASP A 407 -14.92 -1.69 -20.66
N LEU A 408 -14.25 -2.83 -20.42
CA LEU A 408 -12.87 -3.02 -20.87
C LEU A 408 -12.88 -3.33 -22.37
N LEU A 409 -12.30 -2.42 -23.17
CA LEU A 409 -12.23 -2.59 -24.63
C LEU A 409 -11.05 -3.47 -25.07
N GLY A 410 -9.97 -3.52 -24.28
CA GLY A 410 -8.76 -4.27 -24.61
C GLY A 410 -7.49 -3.59 -24.09
N ALA A 411 -6.34 -3.94 -24.68
CA ALA A 411 -5.05 -3.37 -24.29
C ALA A 411 -4.23 -2.91 -25.51
N VAL A 412 -3.45 -1.84 -25.33
CA VAL A 412 -2.53 -1.27 -26.32
C VAL A 412 -1.11 -1.20 -25.75
N ILE A 413 -0.10 -1.18 -26.63
CA ILE A 413 1.31 -1.09 -26.24
C ILE A 413 1.91 0.16 -26.89
N ALA A 414 2.32 1.13 -26.09
CA ALA A 414 3.09 2.26 -26.58
C ALA A 414 4.56 1.83 -26.70
N GLU A 415 5.16 1.98 -27.88
CA GLU A 415 6.59 1.72 -28.15
C GLU A 415 7.40 3.00 -28.17
#